data_AF-A0A958UYJ2-F1
#
_entry.id   AF-A0A958UYJ2-F1
#
_cell.length_a   1.000
_cell.length_b   1.000
_cell.length_c   1.000
_cell.angle_alpha   90.00
_cell.angle_beta   90.00
_cell.angle_gamma   90.00
#
_symmetry.space_group_name_H-M   'P 1'
#
loop_
_entity.id
_entity.type
_entity.pdbx_description
1 polymer ?
#
loop_
_entity_poly.entity_id
_entity_poly.type
_entity_poly.pdbx_seq_one_letter_code
_entity_poly.pdbx_strand_id
1 'polypeptide(L)'
;NFSGLQHMEPVSVETSVRQLSQNKIELTIANKNQAISFFNRISLIEKMSKERVLPAFYSDNYISILPGGEKKIIVEYEQINKHELGLEISGWNTAHQYIDLD
;
A
#
# COMPACT_ATOMS: atom_id res chain seq x y z
N ASN A 1 16.12 -2.75 -23.08
CA ASN A 1 14.75 -3.26 -23.28
C ASN A 1 14.37 -4.02 -22.02
N PHE A 2 13.24 -3.71 -21.38
CA PHE A 2 12.77 -4.28 -20.11
C PHE A 2 11.52 -5.17 -20.28
N SER A 3 11.36 -5.82 -21.44
CA SER A 3 10.17 -6.62 -21.79
C SER A 3 9.85 -7.74 -20.79
N GLY A 4 10.83 -8.24 -20.03
CA GLY A 4 10.61 -9.22 -18.96
C GLY A 4 9.60 -8.78 -17.90
N LEU A 5 9.42 -7.47 -17.68
CA LEU A 5 8.42 -6.94 -16.77
C LEU A 5 6.98 -7.29 -17.20
N GLN A 6 6.70 -7.41 -18.50
CA GLN A 6 5.36 -7.70 -19.02
C GLN A 6 4.87 -9.12 -18.69
N HIS A 7 5.80 -10.01 -18.31
CA HIS A 7 5.54 -11.43 -18.06
C HIS A 7 5.78 -11.80 -16.59
N MET A 8 5.86 -10.81 -15.69
CA MET A 8 5.98 -11.08 -14.27
C MET A 8 4.74 -11.81 -13.75
N GLU A 9 4.98 -12.83 -12.93
CA GLU A 9 3.92 -13.58 -12.26
C GLU A 9 3.10 -12.62 -11.38
N PRO A 10 1.76 -12.58 -11.53
CA PRO A 10 0.91 -11.81 -10.63
C PRO A 10 0.98 -12.33 -9.20
N VAL A 11 0.98 -11.42 -8.23
CA VAL A 11 1.04 -11.75 -6.80
C VAL A 11 -0.01 -10.99 -6.00
N SER A 12 -0.36 -11.53 -4.83
CA SER A 12 -1.19 -10.84 -3.82
C SER A 12 -0.40 -10.70 -2.53
N VAL A 13 -0.49 -9.55 -1.87
CA VAL A 13 0.23 -9.31 -0.61
C VAL A 13 -0.76 -9.26 0.56
N GLU A 14 -0.30 -9.69 1.72
CA GLU A 14 -1.05 -9.58 2.98
C GLU A 14 -0.81 -8.21 3.59
N THR A 15 -1.84 -7.63 4.19
CA THR A 15 -1.76 -6.28 4.76
C THR A 15 -2.39 -6.21 6.14
N SER A 16 -1.82 -5.35 6.99
CA SER A 16 -2.38 -5.00 8.29
C SER A 16 -2.08 -3.55 8.62
N VAL A 17 -3.01 -2.88 9.28
CA VAL A 17 -2.86 -1.46 9.65
C VAL A 17 -2.89 -1.30 11.16
N ARG A 18 -2.01 -0.47 11.69
CA ARG A 18 -1.97 -0.08 13.10
C ARG A 18 -2.02 1.44 13.23
N GLN A 19 -2.92 1.97 14.06
CA GLN A 19 -2.94 3.40 14.38
C GLN A 19 -1.73 3.76 15.27
N LEU A 20 -1.00 4.82 14.92
CA LEU A 20 0.11 5.35 15.72
C LEU A 20 -0.29 6.64 16.47
N SER A 21 -1.00 7.54 15.80
CA SER A 21 -1.62 8.75 16.38
C SER A 21 -2.84 9.12 15.54
N GLN A 22 -3.64 10.12 15.92
CA GLN A 22 -4.86 10.50 15.20
C GLN A 22 -4.68 10.72 13.67
N ASN A 23 -3.49 11.15 13.25
CA ASN A 23 -3.18 11.50 11.86
C ASN A 23 -2.04 10.65 11.26
N LYS A 24 -1.72 9.53 11.91
CA LYS A 24 -0.58 8.67 11.54
C LYS A 24 -0.92 7.20 11.73
N ILE A 25 -0.64 6.41 10.69
CA ILE A 25 -0.79 4.95 10.71
C ILE A 25 0.50 4.26 10.28
N GLU A 26 0.64 3.00 10.66
CA GLU A 26 1.61 2.06 10.13
C GLU A 26 0.87 1.02 9.28
N LEU A 27 1.19 0.95 7.99
CA LEU A 27 0.78 -0.12 7.09
C LEU A 27 1.91 -1.15 7.03
N THR A 28 1.60 -2.39 7.39
CA THR A 28 2.48 -3.54 7.15
C THR A 28 2.02 -4.27 5.89
N ILE A 29 2.96 -4.54 4.99
CA ILE A 29 2.72 -5.28 3.74
C ILE A 29 3.68 -6.48 3.71
N ALA A 30 3.16 -7.70 3.63
CA ALA A 30 3.93 -8.94 3.60
C ALA A 30 3.75 -9.68 2.27
N ASN A 31 4.86 -10.12 1.68
CA ASN A 31 4.85 -10.95 0.48
C ASN A 31 5.10 -12.42 0.85
N LYS A 32 4.04 -13.24 0.84
CA LYS A 32 4.13 -14.69 1.08
C LYS A 32 4.32 -15.52 -0.21
N ASN A 33 4.38 -14.86 -1.36
CA ASN A 33 4.56 -15.51 -2.66
C ASN A 33 6.03 -15.89 -2.88
N GLN A 34 6.27 -16.75 -3.86
CA GLN A 34 7.63 -17.10 -4.32
C GLN A 34 8.18 -16.08 -5.33
N ALA A 35 7.32 -15.29 -5.96
CA ALA A 35 7.70 -14.17 -6.81
C ALA A 35 7.80 -12.87 -6.01
N ILE A 36 8.60 -11.92 -6.51
CA ILE A 36 8.69 -10.56 -5.95
C ILE A 36 7.37 -9.81 -6.16
N SER A 37 6.91 -9.09 -5.13
CA SER A 37 5.88 -8.07 -5.27
C SER A 37 6.58 -6.76 -5.67
N PHE A 38 6.39 -6.35 -6.92
CA PHE A 38 7.22 -5.33 -7.55
C PHE A 38 6.51 -3.98 -7.68
N PHE A 39 7.24 -2.93 -7.29
CA PHE A 39 6.89 -1.53 -7.53
C PHE A 39 5.50 -1.11 -7.05
N ASN A 40 5.20 -1.41 -5.79
CA ASN A 40 3.93 -1.11 -5.13
C ASN A 40 3.85 0.37 -4.73
N ARG A 41 2.90 1.07 -5.31
CA ARG A 41 2.45 2.38 -4.87
C ARG A 41 1.39 2.23 -3.78
N ILE A 42 1.54 2.99 -2.71
CA ILE A 42 0.55 3.18 -1.65
C ILE A 42 -0.08 4.57 -1.84
N SER A 43 -1.42 4.65 -1.86
CA SER A 43 -2.16 5.91 -1.84
C SER A 43 -3.12 5.94 -0.65
N LEU A 44 -3.13 7.02 0.12
CA LEU A 44 -4.26 7.38 0.98
C LEU A 44 -5.41 7.88 0.09
N ILE A 45 -6.59 7.33 0.31
CA ILE A 45 -7.79 7.62 -0.48
C ILE A 45 -8.99 7.87 0.44
N GLU A 46 -9.99 8.56 -0.08
CA GLU A 46 -11.31 8.59 0.53
C GLU A 46 -12.05 7.27 0.22
N LYS A 47 -12.73 6.72 1.22
CA LYS A 47 -13.29 5.36 1.22
C LYS A 47 -14.34 5.16 0.12
N MET A 48 -15.21 6.13 -0.14
CA MET A 48 -16.32 5.99 -1.10
C MET A 48 -15.91 6.28 -2.54
N SER A 49 -15.34 7.47 -2.77
CA SER A 49 -14.94 8.01 -4.07
C SER A 49 -13.66 7.38 -4.61
N LYS A 50 -12.82 6.82 -3.74
CA LYS A 50 -11.47 6.35 -4.05
C LYS A 50 -10.54 7.46 -4.58
N GLU A 51 -10.91 8.72 -4.40
CA GLU A 51 -10.05 9.86 -4.73
C GLU A 51 -8.89 9.98 -3.74
N ARG A 52 -7.73 10.43 -4.23
CA ARG A 52 -6.53 10.57 -3.40
C ARG A 52 -6.72 11.71 -2.40
N VAL A 53 -6.42 11.42 -1.14
CA VAL A 53 -6.39 12.42 -0.06
C VAL A 53 -5.01 13.04 0.01
N LEU A 54 -4.95 14.37 0.01
CA LEU A 54 -3.72 15.16 0.04
C LEU A 54 -3.84 16.30 1.06
N PRO A 55 -2.73 16.68 1.74
CA PRO A 55 -1.41 16.05 1.65
C PRO A 55 -1.36 14.72 2.41
N ALA A 56 -0.58 13.78 1.89
CA ALA A 56 -0.24 12.52 2.56
C ALA A 56 1.27 12.28 2.40
N PHE A 57 1.95 11.99 3.50
CA PHE A 57 3.39 11.78 3.60
C PHE A 57 3.67 10.33 3.95
N TYR A 58 4.58 9.71 3.21
CA TYR A 58 4.92 8.29 3.34
C TYR A 58 6.38 8.16 3.76
N SER A 59 6.69 7.30 4.73
CA SER A 59 8.09 7.01 5.08
C SER A 59 8.84 6.30 3.94
N ASP A 60 8.11 5.57 3.09
CA ASP A 60 8.60 4.91 1.89
C ASP A 60 7.39 4.65 0.96
N ASN A 61 7.59 4.64 -0.36
CA ASN A 61 6.53 4.41 -1.35
C ASN A 61 7.18 3.92 -2.66
N TYR A 62 6.41 3.30 -3.56
CA TYR A 62 6.94 2.64 -4.77
C TYR A 62 7.92 1.50 -4.43
N ILE A 63 7.56 0.71 -3.41
CA ILE A 63 8.43 -0.32 -2.83
C ILE A 63 8.31 -1.67 -3.53
N SER A 64 9.37 -2.46 -3.45
CA SER A 64 9.31 -3.89 -3.80
C SER A 64 9.56 -4.76 -2.57
N ILE A 65 8.87 -5.90 -2.50
CA ILE A 65 8.92 -6.82 -1.36
C ILE A 65 9.36 -8.19 -1.88
N LEU A 66 10.51 -8.63 -1.42
CA LEU A 66 11.08 -9.93 -1.78
C LEU A 66 10.18 -11.09 -1.28
N PRO A 67 10.30 -12.30 -1.87
CA PRO A 67 9.64 -13.50 -1.36
C PRO A 67 9.90 -13.72 0.14
N GLY A 68 8.83 -13.94 0.91
CA GLY A 68 8.88 -14.06 2.37
C GLY A 68 9.14 -12.77 3.15
N GLY A 69 9.36 -11.65 2.45
CA GLY A 69 9.69 -10.36 3.04
C GLY A 69 8.48 -9.57 3.54
N GLU A 70 8.77 -8.53 4.31
CA GLU A 70 7.79 -7.58 4.84
C GLU A 70 8.35 -6.15 4.76
N LYS A 71 7.45 -5.19 4.58
CA LYS A 71 7.74 -3.75 4.71
C LYS A 71 6.71 -3.09 5.63
N LYS A 72 7.18 -2.14 6.43
CA LYS A 72 6.35 -1.27 7.28
C LYS A 72 6.47 0.16 6.79
N ILE A 73 5.33 0.75 6.46
CA ILE A 73 5.21 2.08 5.89
C ILE A 73 4.41 2.95 6.83
N ILE A 74 4.98 4.07 7.26
CA ILE A 74 4.26 5.09 8.01
C ILE A 74 3.57 6.01 7.00
N VAL A 75 2.26 6.21 7.18
CA VAL A 75 1.47 7.19 6.42
C VAL A 75 0.98 8.25 7.38
N GLU A 76 1.35 9.50 7.12
CA GLU A 76 0.95 10.68 7.86
C GLU A 76 0.10 11.58 6.97
N TYR A 77 -1.00 12.08 7.50
CA TYR A 77 -1.99 12.86 6.75
C TYR A 77 -2.55 13.99 7.64
N GLU A 78 -3.37 14.86 7.06
CA GLU A 78 -4.08 15.87 7.85
C GLU A 78 -5.20 15.24 8.69
N GLN A 79 -5.64 15.95 9.72
CA GLN A 79 -6.65 15.46 10.66
C GLN A 79 -8.03 15.37 9.99
N ILE A 80 -8.26 14.25 9.31
CA ILE A 80 -9.51 13.87 8.64
C ILE A 80 -10.16 12.74 9.43
N ASN A 81 -11.48 12.60 9.34
CA ASN A 81 -12.20 11.49 9.93
C ASN A 81 -11.66 10.15 9.37
N LYS A 82 -10.94 9.39 10.20
CA LYS A 82 -10.29 8.14 9.80
C LYS A 82 -11.26 7.13 9.17
N HIS A 83 -12.50 7.09 9.65
CA HIS A 83 -13.54 6.18 9.16
C HIS A 83 -13.98 6.45 7.70
N GLU A 84 -13.58 7.60 7.14
CA GLU A 84 -13.80 7.96 5.73
C GLU A 84 -12.56 7.70 4.87
N LEU A 85 -11.49 7.15 5.45
CA LEU A 85 -10.23 6.93 4.75
C LEU A 85 -10.01 5.45 4.43
N GLY A 86 -9.25 5.23 3.37
CA GLY A 86 -8.72 3.94 2.98
C GLY A 86 -7.30 4.05 2.44
N LEU A 87 -6.66 2.91 2.23
CA LEU A 87 -5.41 2.78 1.50
C LEU A 87 -5.65 1.99 0.22
N GLU A 88 -5.12 2.51 -0.89
CA GLU A 88 -4.96 1.81 -2.15
C GLU A 88 -3.53 1.27 -2.22
N ILE A 89 -3.35 0.00 -2.60
CA ILE A 89 -2.04 -0.54 -2.98
C ILE A 89 -2.13 -1.08 -4.40
N SER A 90 -1.29 -0.55 -5.27
CA SER A 90 -1.20 -0.91 -6.68
C SER A 90 0.25 -1.15 -7.06
N GLY A 91 0.59 -2.38 -7.45
CA GLY A 91 1.94 -2.73 -7.89
C GLY A 91 1.97 -3.14 -9.36
N TRP A 92 3.17 -3.24 -9.91
CA TRP A 92 3.35 -3.65 -11.30
C TRP A 92 2.77 -5.03 -11.60
N ASN A 93 3.04 -6.00 -10.73
CA ASN A 93 2.50 -7.35 -10.78
C ASN A 93 1.68 -7.69 -9.53
N THR A 94 1.35 -6.71 -8.69
CA THR A 94 0.59 -6.95 -7.45
C THR A 94 -0.87 -6.60 -7.68
N ALA A 95 -1.75 -7.54 -7.33
CA ALA A 95 -3.19 -7.35 -7.44
C ALA A 95 -3.62 -6.07 -6.71
N HIS A 96 -4.53 -5.33 -7.34
CA HIS A 96 -5.03 -4.09 -6.76
C HIS A 96 -5.85 -4.38 -5.50
N GLN A 97 -5.59 -3.64 -4.43
CA GLN A 97 -6.29 -3.82 -3.15
C GLN A 97 -6.64 -2.47 -2.52
N TYR A 98 -7.77 -2.48 -1.82
CA TYR A 98 -8.24 -1.36 -1.01
C TYR A 98 -8.41 -1.84 0.43
N ILE A 99 -7.95 -1.03 1.38
CA ILE A 99 -7.98 -1.31 2.82
C ILE A 99 -8.70 -0.16 3.49
N ASP A 100 -9.87 -0.40 4.06
CA ASP A 100 -10.59 0.64 4.80
C ASP A 100 -9.95 0.85 6.18
N LEU A 101 -9.85 2.12 6.61
CA LEU A 101 -9.25 2.52 7.88
C LEU A 101 -10.33 2.68 8.97
N ASP A 102 -11.08 1.61 9.25
CA ASP A 102 -12.11 1.64 10.29
C ASP A 102 -11.53 1.75 11.72
#